data_AF-A0A0D2CKM8-F1
#
_entry.id   AF-A0A0D2CKM8-F1
#
_cell.length_a   1.000
_cell.length_b   1.000
_cell.length_c   1.000
_cell.angle_alpha   90.00
_cell.angle_beta   90.00
_cell.angle_gamma   90.00
#
_symmetry.space_group_name_H-M   'P 1'
#
loop_
_entity.id
_entity.type
_entity.pdbx_description
1 polymer ?
#
loop_
_entity_poly.entity_id
_entity_poly.type
_entity_poly.pdbx_seq_one_letter_code
_entity_poly.pdbx_strand_id
1 'polypeptide(L)'
;MLLTAVPRQIPRLRLIGASSQSSALLPLHSSTVLGKFRCLSRFDGWRGMKRTATAKTRPKLPDYCDVEPRRDASGNPIWPAPEAAMDEARAFIKECAASGKKALIVPDKDADGLSSGVILYRTLTSLGLDPSLIDVHLIQKGSTVNTQSEREAMAAKDPAYVVVLDQGSIAAPPVVDLHSAKSLIIDHHLSNHFPEGAQVVSACHYPPVSTSSLLTYEICKTLAPDIASSCAYLACIGTHGDLGNTLKWSPPFPDMKETFKVFTKKSINDATSLVNAPRRTAKYDVITAWTALLASKDPKDLLSNGRLQSARAEVNAEVELNTHTPPKFSPDGRIAVLRINTPAQVHPVIATRWAGYLNSKALEIVLCANSGYLPGMVNFSCRIARCARSRDPPVNIIDSLKAAADLSSDGLRHRLGESFARGHKEASGGIVPAEAFEELMTLLKVGEKPEKSNDDADEPKTKKVKTIEKSPQKNTLVNYFQRS
;
A
#
# COMPACT_ATOMS: atom_id res chain seq x y z
N MET A 1 41.97 54.36 27.04
CA MET A 1 42.66 53.59 25.98
C MET A 1 41.56 52.78 25.28
N LEU A 2 40.81 53.21 24.24
CA LEU A 2 41.17 53.68 22.87
C LEU A 2 42.17 52.72 22.22
N LEU A 3 41.92 51.97 21.12
CA LEU A 3 41.14 52.11 19.86
C LEU A 3 40.69 50.69 19.37
N THR A 4 39.54 50.38 18.75
CA THR A 4 38.89 50.69 17.43
C THR A 4 39.67 50.37 16.13
N ALA A 5 39.14 49.42 15.31
CA ALA A 5 39.06 49.36 13.83
C ALA A 5 38.48 47.98 13.41
N VAL A 6 37.26 47.78 12.85
CA VAL A 6 36.63 48.12 11.55
C VAL A 6 37.30 47.50 10.29
N PRO A 7 36.55 46.83 9.38
CA PRO A 7 37.08 45.89 8.38
C PRO A 7 37.28 46.50 6.97
N ARG A 8 38.13 45.86 6.14
CA ARG A 8 38.36 46.24 4.73
C ARG A 8 37.42 45.51 3.76
N GLN A 9 36.63 46.28 3.01
CA GLN A 9 36.00 45.94 1.72
C GLN A 9 36.97 46.21 0.56
N ILE A 10 36.95 45.43 -0.53
CA ILE A 10 37.18 45.84 -1.95
C ILE A 10 36.56 44.73 -2.88
N PRO A 11 36.19 44.95 -4.17
CA PRO A 11 35.08 45.74 -4.70
C PRO A 11 34.10 44.97 -5.62
N ARG A 12 32.95 45.60 -5.89
CA ARG A 12 32.03 45.32 -7.01
C ARG A 12 32.64 45.80 -8.35
N LEU A 13 32.48 45.00 -9.41
CA LEU A 13 32.47 45.50 -10.80
C LEU A 13 31.04 45.39 -11.36
N ARG A 14 30.58 46.44 -12.05
CA ARG A 14 29.31 46.51 -12.77
C ARG A 14 29.53 47.15 -14.14
N LEU A 15 28.74 46.65 -15.10
CA LEU A 15 28.31 47.25 -16.39
C LEU A 15 29.38 47.29 -17.48
N ILE A 16 29.11 46.76 -18.68
CA ILE A 16 28.33 47.34 -19.82
C ILE A 16 27.81 46.12 -20.66
N GLY A 17 26.64 46.03 -21.31
CA GLY A 17 25.70 47.01 -21.87
C GLY A 17 25.79 47.05 -23.40
N ALA A 18 25.12 46.14 -24.14
CA ALA A 18 24.83 46.34 -25.57
C ALA A 18 23.65 45.48 -26.07
N SER A 19 22.57 46.17 -26.46
CA SER A 19 21.50 45.78 -27.40
C SER A 19 22.07 45.58 -28.83
N SER A 20 21.48 44.95 -29.84
CA SER A 20 20.11 45.00 -30.38
C SER A 20 19.98 44.15 -31.68
N GLN A 21 18.74 43.82 -32.08
CA GLN A 21 18.24 43.45 -33.44
C GLN A 21 18.59 42.05 -34.00
N SER A 22 17.64 41.15 -34.27
CA SER A 22 16.52 41.12 -35.25
C SER A 22 16.97 40.84 -36.69
N SER A 23 16.76 39.61 -37.17
CA SER A 23 16.44 39.33 -38.57
C SER A 23 15.82 37.94 -38.72
N ALA A 24 14.55 37.92 -39.12
CA ALA A 24 13.86 36.76 -39.66
C ALA A 24 14.35 36.45 -41.09
N LEU A 25 14.38 35.17 -41.47
CA LEU A 25 14.07 34.68 -42.83
C LEU A 25 13.85 33.15 -42.79
N LEU A 26 12.70 32.74 -43.32
CA LEU A 26 12.16 31.38 -43.51
C LEU A 26 12.87 30.65 -44.69
N PRO A 27 12.35 29.52 -45.21
CA PRO A 27 12.33 28.17 -44.64
C PRO A 27 12.99 27.16 -45.62
N LEU A 28 13.41 25.98 -45.14
CA LEU A 28 13.74 24.86 -46.02
C LEU A 28 12.76 23.70 -45.81
N HIS A 29 11.98 23.46 -46.86
CA HIS A 29 11.17 22.28 -47.08
C HIS A 29 12.01 21.01 -46.99
N SER A 30 11.52 20.04 -46.22
CA SER A 30 11.64 18.64 -46.62
C SER A 30 10.39 17.89 -46.17
N SER A 31 9.60 17.50 -47.17
CA SER A 31 8.66 16.39 -47.13
C SER A 31 9.34 15.18 -46.46
N THR A 32 8.69 14.32 -45.68
CA THR A 32 7.69 13.37 -46.17
C THR A 32 7.13 12.56 -44.97
N VAL A 33 5.86 12.15 -45.09
CA VAL A 33 5.15 11.06 -44.36
C VAL A 33 4.74 11.30 -42.90
N LEU A 34 3.51 11.79 -42.77
CA LEU A 34 2.69 11.77 -41.56
C LEU A 34 2.29 10.31 -41.22
N GLY A 35 3.05 9.65 -40.35
CA GLY A 35 2.68 8.38 -39.74
C GLY A 35 1.83 8.59 -38.49
N LYS A 36 0.51 8.42 -38.59
CA LYS A 36 -0.41 8.33 -37.45
C LYS A 36 0.04 7.20 -36.51
N PHE A 37 0.61 7.54 -35.35
CA PHE A 37 0.73 6.61 -34.23
C PHE A 37 -0.66 6.38 -33.62
N ARG A 38 -1.41 5.46 -34.23
CA ARG A 38 -2.55 4.80 -33.60
C ARG A 38 -1.99 3.89 -32.50
N CYS A 39 -2.39 4.17 -31.27
CA CYS A 39 -2.28 3.26 -30.14
C CYS A 39 -2.99 1.93 -30.50
N LEU A 40 -2.20 0.93 -30.90
CA LEU A 40 -2.65 -0.45 -31.09
C LEU A 40 -2.66 -1.15 -29.72
N SER A 41 -3.74 -0.96 -28.97
CA SER A 41 -4.14 -1.89 -27.91
C SER A 41 -5.39 -2.65 -28.37
N ARG A 42 -5.17 -3.61 -29.26
CA ARG A 42 -6.12 -4.71 -29.52
C ARG A 42 -5.33 -5.99 -29.64
N PHE A 43 -5.17 -6.68 -28.51
CA PHE A 43 -4.98 -8.13 -28.51
C PHE A 43 -6.38 -8.76 -28.51
N ASP A 44 -7.03 -8.76 -29.67
CA ASP A 44 -8.12 -9.68 -29.98
C ASP A 44 -7.50 -10.93 -30.60
N GLY A 45 -7.29 -11.96 -29.78
CA GLY A 45 -6.56 -13.15 -30.20
C GLY A 45 -6.74 -14.36 -29.31
N TRP A 46 -7.91 -14.55 -28.69
CA TRP A 46 -8.26 -15.84 -28.10
C TRP A 46 -9.64 -16.28 -28.58
N ARG A 47 -9.68 -16.89 -29.77
CA ARG A 47 -10.88 -17.61 -30.24
C ARG A 47 -11.06 -18.88 -29.42
N GLY A 48 -12.17 -18.87 -28.67
CA GLY A 48 -12.95 -19.98 -28.13
C GLY A 48 -12.36 -21.38 -28.20
N MET A 49 -11.83 -21.83 -27.06
CA MET A 49 -11.94 -23.23 -26.66
C MET A 49 -13.11 -23.31 -25.67
N LYS A 50 -14.25 -23.88 -26.11
CA LYS A 50 -15.41 -24.12 -25.25
C LYS A 50 -14.98 -25.04 -24.10
N ARG A 51 -14.75 -24.47 -22.91
CA ARG A 51 -14.61 -25.23 -21.67
C ARG A 51 -15.99 -25.75 -21.28
N THR A 52 -16.32 -26.96 -21.70
CA THR A 52 -17.30 -27.80 -21.01
C THR A 52 -16.64 -28.34 -19.74
N ALA A 53 -16.52 -27.50 -18.73
CA ALA A 53 -16.31 -27.92 -17.36
C ALA A 53 -17.38 -27.21 -16.55
N THR A 54 -18.30 -27.98 -15.97
CA THR A 54 -19.26 -27.49 -14.98
C THR A 54 -18.48 -26.81 -13.87
N ALA A 55 -18.41 -25.47 -13.94
CA ALA A 55 -17.76 -24.67 -12.93
C ALA A 55 -18.54 -24.88 -11.64
N LYS A 56 -18.01 -25.70 -10.72
CA LYS A 56 -18.57 -25.84 -9.37
C LYS A 56 -18.81 -24.43 -8.83
N THR A 57 -20.05 -24.15 -8.46
CA THR A 57 -20.46 -22.87 -7.90
C THR A 57 -19.56 -22.56 -6.72
N ARG A 58 -18.82 -21.46 -6.84
CA ARG A 58 -17.77 -21.09 -5.88
C ARG A 58 -18.45 -20.77 -4.53
N PRO A 59 -17.88 -21.19 -3.39
CA PRO A 59 -18.37 -20.75 -2.09
C PRO A 59 -18.36 -19.22 -2.03
N LYS A 60 -19.50 -18.62 -1.66
CA LYS A 60 -19.62 -17.17 -1.48
C LYS A 60 -18.97 -16.82 -0.15
N LEU A 61 -17.85 -16.11 -0.19
CA LEU A 61 -17.24 -15.53 1.01
C LEU A 61 -18.13 -14.37 1.51
N PRO A 62 -18.25 -14.17 2.84
CA PRO A 62 -18.87 -12.96 3.36
C PRO A 62 -18.10 -11.73 2.86
N ASP A 63 -18.85 -10.68 2.52
CA ASP A 63 -18.26 -9.39 2.16
C ASP A 63 -17.66 -8.73 3.40
N TYR A 64 -16.67 -7.85 3.20
CA TYR A 64 -15.99 -7.16 4.30
C TYR A 64 -16.95 -6.39 5.22
N CYS A 65 -18.02 -5.85 4.64
CA CYS A 65 -19.05 -5.10 5.36
C CYS A 65 -20.12 -5.99 6.02
N ASP A 66 -20.07 -7.31 5.83
CA ASP A 66 -21.00 -8.25 6.48
C ASP A 66 -20.60 -8.55 7.94
N VAL A 67 -19.45 -8.05 8.40
CA VAL A 67 -19.03 -8.19 9.80
C VAL A 67 -19.89 -7.30 10.69
N GLU A 68 -20.53 -7.89 11.70
CA GLU A 68 -21.37 -7.15 12.64
C GLU A 68 -20.60 -6.04 13.36
N PRO A 69 -21.12 -4.80 13.37
CA PRO A 69 -20.50 -3.72 14.10
C PRO A 69 -20.52 -3.95 15.60
N ARG A 70 -19.48 -3.44 16.27
CA ARG A 70 -19.51 -3.31 17.73
C ARG A 70 -20.65 -2.35 18.11
N ARG A 71 -21.37 -2.65 19.19
CA ARG A 71 -22.50 -1.84 19.67
C ARG A 71 -22.25 -1.30 21.07
N ASP A 72 -22.85 -0.16 21.37
CA ASP A 72 -22.88 0.44 22.70
C ASP A 72 -23.93 -0.25 23.60
N ALA A 73 -24.05 0.22 24.85
CA ALA A 73 -25.02 -0.30 25.81
C ALA A 73 -26.49 -0.12 25.37
N SER A 74 -26.76 0.80 24.45
CA SER A 74 -28.08 1.10 23.89
C SER A 74 -28.35 0.32 22.59
N GLY A 75 -27.41 -0.50 22.13
CA GLY A 75 -27.50 -1.27 20.89
C GLY A 75 -27.15 -0.49 19.61
N ASN A 76 -26.71 0.77 19.73
CA ASN A 76 -26.29 1.56 18.57
C ASN A 76 -24.90 1.12 18.10
N PRO A 77 -24.64 1.07 16.79
CA PRO A 77 -23.31 0.75 16.28
C PRO A 77 -22.30 1.85 16.66
N ILE A 78 -21.12 1.44 17.12
CA ILE A 78 -19.97 2.31 17.37
C ILE A 78 -19.08 2.25 16.12
N TRP A 79 -19.18 3.25 15.25
CA TRP A 79 -18.46 3.31 13.98
C TRP A 79 -18.27 4.76 13.49
N PRO A 80 -17.14 5.12 12.86
CA PRO A 80 -15.96 4.28 12.58
C PRO A 80 -15.04 4.09 13.81
N ALA A 81 -15.25 4.90 14.85
CA ALA A 81 -14.56 4.85 16.14
C ALA A 81 -15.54 5.37 17.23
N PRO A 82 -15.20 5.33 18.53
CA PRO A 82 -16.04 5.92 19.57
C PRO A 82 -16.29 7.40 19.32
N GLU A 83 -17.53 7.87 19.49
CA GLU A 83 -17.89 9.26 19.22
C GLU A 83 -17.04 10.24 20.03
N ALA A 84 -16.72 9.91 21.29
CA ALA A 84 -15.83 10.73 22.12
C ALA A 84 -14.44 10.92 21.47
N ALA A 85 -13.84 9.87 20.93
CA ALA A 85 -12.54 9.96 20.25
C ALA A 85 -12.65 10.75 18.93
N MET A 86 -13.77 10.61 18.21
CA MET A 86 -14.07 11.39 17.00
C MET A 86 -14.19 12.88 17.34
N ASP A 87 -14.91 13.22 18.41
CA ASP A 87 -15.08 14.60 18.89
C ASP A 87 -13.78 15.22 19.40
N GLU A 88 -12.98 14.46 20.14
CA GLU A 88 -11.65 14.90 20.56
C GLU A 88 -10.75 15.17 19.35
N ALA A 89 -10.77 14.32 18.31
CA ALA A 89 -10.02 14.54 17.08
C ALA A 89 -10.50 15.80 16.33
N ARG A 90 -11.82 16.00 16.24
CA ARG A 90 -12.41 17.23 15.69
C ARG A 90 -11.97 18.47 16.47
N ALA A 91 -11.94 18.40 17.80
CA ALA A 91 -11.48 19.48 18.67
C ALA A 91 -10.00 19.80 18.44
N PHE A 92 -9.14 18.77 18.37
CA PHE A 92 -7.72 18.93 18.06
C PHE A 92 -7.51 19.65 16.72
N ILE A 93 -8.22 19.22 15.66
CA ILE A 93 -8.09 19.81 14.32
C ILE A 93 -8.54 21.28 14.31
N LYS A 94 -9.65 21.60 14.99
CA LYS A 94 -10.12 22.99 15.14
C LYS A 94 -9.12 23.84 15.92
N GLU A 95 -8.56 23.31 17.01
CA GLU A 95 -7.55 24.00 17.82
C GLU A 95 -6.29 24.27 16.99
N CYS A 96 -5.80 23.27 16.26
CA CYS A 96 -4.66 23.39 15.35
C CYS A 96 -4.87 24.52 14.35
N ALA A 97 -6.03 24.56 13.67
CA ALA A 97 -6.31 25.60 12.69
C ALA A 97 -6.42 27.00 13.33
N ALA A 98 -7.13 27.11 14.46
CA ALA A 98 -7.32 28.39 15.15
C ALA A 98 -6.04 28.93 15.80
N SER A 99 -5.05 28.08 16.05
CA SER A 99 -3.80 28.46 16.71
C SER A 99 -2.93 29.42 15.90
N GLY A 100 -3.06 29.40 14.56
CA GLY A 100 -2.14 30.12 13.66
C GLY A 100 -0.68 29.66 13.77
N LYS A 101 -0.43 28.45 14.27
CA LYS A 101 0.91 27.87 14.43
C LYS A 101 1.20 26.81 13.38
N LYS A 102 2.47 26.42 13.26
CA LYS A 102 2.93 25.39 12.33
C LYS A 102 2.29 24.03 12.63
N ALA A 103 1.72 23.42 11.61
CA ALA A 103 1.18 22.07 11.62
C ALA A 103 2.03 21.17 10.71
N LEU A 104 2.35 19.96 11.19
CA LEU A 104 3.06 18.94 10.43
C LEU A 104 2.14 17.76 10.16
N ILE A 105 1.92 17.47 8.88
CA ILE A 105 1.15 16.31 8.43
C ILE A 105 2.12 15.18 8.10
N VAL A 106 1.90 13.99 8.68
CA VAL A 106 2.79 12.82 8.56
C VAL A 106 2.01 11.61 8.04
N PRO A 107 1.66 11.59 6.74
CA PRO A 107 0.89 10.50 6.15
C PRO A 107 1.76 9.26 5.90
N ASP A 108 1.18 8.05 5.94
CA ASP A 108 1.86 6.92 5.32
C ASP A 108 1.96 7.13 3.80
N LYS A 109 2.94 6.45 3.21
CA LYS A 109 3.39 6.59 1.82
C LYS A 109 2.47 6.02 0.75
N ASP A 110 1.35 5.42 1.13
CA ASP A 110 0.44 4.76 0.19
C ASP A 110 -0.86 5.54 -0.03
N ALA A 111 -1.81 4.95 -0.76
CA ALA A 111 -3.01 5.68 -1.15
C ALA A 111 -3.89 6.03 0.05
N ASP A 112 -3.93 5.23 1.12
CA ASP A 112 -4.78 5.51 2.27
C ASP A 112 -4.17 6.63 3.12
N GLY A 113 -2.91 6.49 3.52
CA GLY A 113 -2.16 7.55 4.20
C GLY A 113 -2.10 8.88 3.44
N LEU A 114 -1.70 8.87 2.16
CA LEU A 114 -1.58 10.11 1.38
C LEU A 114 -2.94 10.79 1.17
N SER A 115 -4.01 10.02 0.91
CA SER A 115 -5.36 10.60 0.81
C SER A 115 -5.81 11.18 2.15
N SER A 116 -5.55 10.51 3.27
CA SER A 116 -5.81 11.05 4.62
C SER A 116 -5.12 12.40 4.83
N GLY A 117 -3.85 12.50 4.46
CA GLY A 117 -3.07 13.72 4.60
C GLY A 117 -3.60 14.89 3.78
N VAL A 118 -4.05 14.64 2.55
CA VAL A 118 -4.65 15.70 1.72
C VAL A 118 -6.04 16.12 2.23
N ILE A 119 -6.84 15.18 2.75
CA ILE A 119 -8.13 15.51 3.39
C ILE A 119 -7.89 16.45 4.58
N LEU A 120 -6.93 16.13 5.44
CA LEU A 120 -6.58 16.96 6.60
C LEU A 120 -6.03 18.33 6.18
N TYR A 121 -5.10 18.37 5.21
CA TYR A 121 -4.55 19.62 4.68
C TYR A 121 -5.65 20.58 4.22
N ARG A 122 -6.60 20.06 3.43
CA ARG A 122 -7.73 20.86 2.91
C ARG A 122 -8.64 21.34 4.02
N THR A 123 -8.83 20.52 5.03
CA THR A 123 -9.66 20.84 6.18
C THR A 123 -9.02 21.95 7.01
N LEU A 124 -7.73 21.86 7.33
CA LEU A 124 -6.99 22.93 8.02
C LEU A 124 -7.03 24.25 7.25
N THR A 125 -6.85 24.18 5.92
CA THR A 125 -6.94 25.36 5.05
C THR A 125 -8.35 25.95 5.02
N SER A 126 -9.40 25.12 4.91
CA SER A 126 -10.80 25.54 4.91
C SER A 126 -11.22 26.16 6.26
N LEU A 127 -10.62 25.70 7.36
CA LEU A 127 -10.77 26.28 8.70
C LEU A 127 -9.95 27.56 8.91
N GLY A 128 -9.17 28.01 7.92
CA GLY A 128 -8.48 29.30 7.93
C GLY A 128 -7.00 29.26 8.33
N LEU A 129 -6.39 28.07 8.49
CA LEU A 129 -4.94 28.00 8.69
C LEU A 129 -4.21 28.35 7.39
N ASP A 130 -3.25 29.27 7.47
CA ASP A 130 -2.43 29.66 6.32
C ASP A 130 -1.66 28.43 5.77
N PRO A 131 -1.80 28.10 4.47
CA PRO A 131 -1.06 27.00 3.85
C PRO A 131 0.45 27.00 4.08
N SER A 132 1.07 28.18 4.24
CA SER A 132 2.51 28.31 4.53
C SER A 132 2.92 27.81 5.92
N LEU A 133 1.95 27.61 6.82
CA LEU A 133 2.14 27.03 8.15
C LEU A 133 1.92 25.51 8.15
N ILE A 134 1.54 24.91 7.02
CA ILE A 134 1.29 23.47 6.92
C ILE A 134 2.45 22.83 6.17
N ASP A 135 3.27 22.08 6.90
CA ASP A 135 4.34 21.28 6.31
C ASP A 135 3.95 19.79 6.27
N VAL A 136 4.61 19.03 5.40
CA VAL A 136 4.43 17.58 5.26
C VAL A 136 5.75 16.86 5.51
N HIS A 137 5.71 15.76 6.27
CA HIS A 137 6.85 14.88 6.43
C HIS A 137 6.52 13.51 5.83
N LEU A 138 7.27 13.15 4.78
CA LEU A 138 7.13 11.86 4.09
C LEU A 138 8.27 10.94 4.52
N ILE A 139 7.90 9.79 5.10
CA ILE A 139 8.84 8.81 5.66
C ILE A 139 9.81 8.28 4.59
N GLN A 140 11.09 8.22 4.94
CA GLN A 140 12.16 7.75 4.06
C GLN A 140 12.03 6.27 3.72
N LYS A 141 12.67 5.87 2.61
CA LYS A 141 12.66 4.49 2.13
C LYS A 141 13.21 3.55 3.21
N GLY A 142 12.40 2.58 3.62
CA GLY A 142 12.80 1.57 4.62
C GLY A 142 12.75 2.05 6.07
N SER A 143 12.30 3.29 6.31
CA SER A 143 12.12 3.86 7.63
C SER A 143 10.68 3.69 8.14
N THR A 144 10.45 4.06 9.39
CA THR A 144 9.11 4.18 10.00
C THR A 144 9.05 5.46 10.83
N VAL A 145 7.83 5.98 11.07
CA VAL A 145 7.60 7.19 11.86
C VAL A 145 8.20 7.15 13.28
N ASN A 146 8.46 5.95 13.82
CA ASN A 146 8.97 5.78 15.18
C ASN A 146 10.49 5.71 15.26
N THR A 147 11.19 5.71 14.12
CA THR A 147 12.67 5.71 14.13
C THR A 147 13.20 7.05 14.63
N GLN A 148 14.35 7.00 15.30
CA GLN A 148 14.98 8.21 15.85
C GLN A 148 15.28 9.26 14.77
N SER A 149 15.77 8.83 13.61
CA SER A 149 16.07 9.74 12.50
C SER A 149 14.84 10.48 11.97
N GLU A 150 13.68 9.83 11.89
CA GLU A 150 12.45 10.50 11.46
C GLU A 150 11.93 11.43 12.55
N ARG A 151 12.02 11.03 13.81
CA ARG A 151 11.67 11.87 14.97
C ARG A 151 12.46 13.19 14.98
N GLU A 152 13.78 13.10 14.78
CA GLU A 152 14.67 14.25 14.67
C GLU A 152 14.35 15.13 13.44
N ALA A 153 14.11 14.51 12.28
CA ALA A 153 13.76 15.23 11.06
C ALA A 153 12.38 15.93 11.15
N MET A 154 11.42 15.34 11.86
CA MET A 154 10.13 15.97 12.17
C MET A 154 10.30 17.11 13.17
N ALA A 155 11.08 16.92 14.23
CA ALA A 155 11.35 17.96 15.23
C ALA A 155 12.08 19.18 14.63
N ALA A 156 12.98 18.97 13.67
CA ALA A 156 13.71 20.04 12.97
C ALA A 156 12.80 21.00 12.19
N LYS A 157 11.56 20.61 11.89
CA LYS A 157 10.54 21.48 11.25
C LYS A 157 9.87 22.43 12.24
N ASP A 158 10.12 22.25 13.54
CA ASP A 158 9.58 23.05 14.65
C ASP A 158 8.03 23.14 14.62
N PRO A 159 7.31 22.00 14.57
CA PRO A 159 5.85 22.02 14.57
C PRO A 159 5.27 22.27 15.97
N ALA A 160 4.16 23.00 16.03
CA ALA A 160 3.33 23.08 17.22
C ALA A 160 2.29 21.95 17.28
N TYR A 161 1.86 21.45 16.12
CA TYR A 161 0.93 20.34 15.97
C TYR A 161 1.50 19.32 15.00
N VAL A 162 1.44 18.04 15.35
CA VAL A 162 1.85 16.92 14.49
C VAL A 162 0.67 15.97 14.34
N VAL A 163 0.27 15.67 13.10
CA VAL A 163 -0.80 14.70 12.84
C VAL A 163 -0.26 13.55 12.01
N VAL A 164 -0.18 12.37 12.64
CA VAL A 164 0.25 11.13 12.02
C VAL A 164 -0.97 10.39 11.50
N LEU A 165 -0.92 9.97 10.23
CA LEU A 165 -2.06 9.40 9.52
C LEU A 165 -1.66 8.07 8.92
N ASP A 166 -2.47 7.04 9.17
CA ASP A 166 -2.31 5.69 8.63
C ASP A 166 -1.04 4.95 9.06
N GLN A 167 -0.50 5.37 10.20
CA GLN A 167 0.64 4.76 10.88
C GLN A 167 0.70 5.24 12.33
N GLY A 168 1.66 4.72 13.10
CA GLY A 168 1.87 5.14 14.49
C GLY A 168 1.16 4.28 15.53
N SER A 169 0.43 3.23 15.13
CA SER A 169 -0.15 2.23 16.04
C SER A 169 0.88 1.29 16.70
N ILE A 170 1.83 1.84 17.46
CA ILE A 170 2.82 1.10 18.24
C ILE A 170 3.25 1.90 19.48
N ALA A 171 3.59 1.21 20.58
CA ALA A 171 4.27 1.87 21.70
C ALA A 171 5.59 2.49 21.22
N ALA A 172 5.80 3.76 21.50
CA ALA A 172 7.03 4.48 21.15
C ALA A 172 7.17 5.72 22.04
N PRO A 173 8.37 6.35 22.07
CA PRO A 173 8.53 7.70 22.62
C PRO A 173 7.63 8.72 21.90
N PRO A 174 7.46 9.94 22.45
CA PRO A 174 6.64 10.99 21.85
C PRO A 174 6.99 11.26 20.39
N VAL A 175 5.98 11.40 19.53
CA VAL A 175 6.12 11.49 18.05
C VAL A 175 7.23 12.45 17.60
N VAL A 176 7.44 13.54 18.33
CA VAL A 176 8.59 14.45 18.19
C VAL A 176 9.14 14.77 19.58
N ASP A 177 10.45 15.00 19.67
CA ASP A 177 11.14 15.38 20.92
C ASP A 177 10.97 16.89 21.21
N LEU A 178 9.73 17.38 21.17
CA LEU A 178 9.35 18.77 21.43
C LEU A 178 8.23 18.82 22.46
N HIS A 179 8.53 19.21 23.70
CA HIS A 179 7.56 19.22 24.80
C HIS A 179 6.33 20.11 24.56
N SER A 180 6.44 21.13 23.71
CA SER A 180 5.34 22.03 23.36
C SER A 180 4.48 21.53 22.21
N ALA A 181 4.92 20.50 21.47
CA ALA A 181 4.19 19.99 20.31
C ALA A 181 3.07 19.05 20.75
N LYS A 182 1.88 19.27 20.21
CA LYS A 182 0.74 18.35 20.40
C LYS A 182 0.70 17.34 19.26
N SER A 183 0.41 16.07 19.55
CA SER A 183 0.32 15.02 18.54
C SER A 183 -1.06 14.37 18.50
N LEU A 184 -1.53 14.10 17.29
CA LEU A 184 -2.74 13.32 17.00
C LEU A 184 -2.39 12.16 16.07
N ILE A 185 -2.91 10.97 16.38
CA ILE A 185 -2.80 9.78 15.54
C ILE A 185 -4.20 9.40 15.05
N ILE A 186 -4.34 9.28 13.73
CA ILE A 186 -5.54 8.76 13.06
C ILE A 186 -5.11 7.50 12.31
N ASP A 187 -5.50 6.33 12.80
CA ASP A 187 -4.99 5.05 12.28
C ASP A 187 -6.03 3.91 12.41
N HIS A 188 -5.82 2.82 11.69
CA HIS A 188 -6.71 1.65 11.65
C HIS A 188 -5.97 0.31 11.82
N HIS A 189 -4.64 0.33 11.94
CA HIS A 189 -3.84 -0.86 12.19
C HIS A 189 -4.10 -1.47 13.58
N LEU A 190 -4.06 -2.79 13.69
CA LEU A 190 -4.33 -3.52 14.93
C LEU A 190 -3.30 -3.20 16.02
N SER A 191 -3.68 -2.40 17.02
CA SER A 191 -2.87 -2.10 18.20
C SER A 191 -3.70 -1.67 19.40
N ASN A 192 -3.13 -1.83 20.59
CA ASN A 192 -3.59 -1.21 21.85
C ASN A 192 -2.56 -0.22 22.41
N HIS A 193 -1.50 0.04 21.65
CA HIS A 193 -0.34 0.80 22.08
C HIS A 193 0.00 1.87 21.04
N PHE A 194 0.39 3.04 21.53
CA PHE A 194 0.63 4.25 20.74
C PHE A 194 1.80 5.04 21.35
N PRO A 195 2.42 5.97 20.59
CA PRO A 195 3.40 6.93 21.07
C PRO A 195 2.94 7.66 22.33
N GLU A 196 3.87 7.85 23.26
CA GLU A 196 3.62 8.59 24.50
C GLU A 196 3.11 10.01 24.23
N GLY A 197 2.09 10.41 25.00
CA GLY A 197 1.50 11.75 24.93
C GLY A 197 0.66 12.05 23.68
N ALA A 198 0.51 11.09 22.75
CA ALA A 198 -0.33 11.29 21.57
C ALA A 198 -1.82 11.14 21.90
N GLN A 199 -2.63 12.06 21.38
CA GLN A 199 -4.06 11.85 21.26
C GLN A 199 -4.32 10.85 20.13
N VAL A 200 -5.31 9.95 20.30
CA VAL A 200 -5.52 8.85 19.35
C VAL A 200 -6.99 8.71 19.01
N VAL A 201 -7.28 8.56 17.72
CA VAL A 201 -8.54 8.02 17.21
C VAL A 201 -8.22 6.85 16.31
N SER A 202 -8.78 5.67 16.61
CA SER A 202 -8.51 4.47 15.83
C SER A 202 -9.74 3.62 15.55
N ALA A 203 -9.83 3.13 14.31
CA ALA A 203 -10.89 2.24 13.85
C ALA A 203 -10.61 0.75 14.12
N CYS A 204 -9.41 0.38 14.55
CA CYS A 204 -8.92 -1.01 14.51
C CYS A 204 -9.76 -2.03 15.30
N HIS A 205 -10.49 -1.59 16.33
CA HIS A 205 -11.36 -2.43 17.17
C HIS A 205 -12.86 -2.28 16.88
N TYR A 206 -13.21 -1.60 15.78
CA TYR A 206 -14.59 -1.27 15.42
C TYR A 206 -14.90 -1.83 14.03
N PRO A 207 -15.20 -3.13 13.94
CA PRO A 207 -15.52 -3.75 12.66
C PRO A 207 -16.84 -3.19 12.10
N PRO A 208 -17.05 -3.28 10.77
CA PRO A 208 -16.01 -3.47 9.77
C PRO A 208 -15.04 -2.28 9.80
N VAL A 209 -13.74 -2.56 9.88
CA VAL A 209 -12.71 -1.55 10.18
C VAL A 209 -12.63 -0.56 9.01
N SER A 210 -12.89 0.70 9.31
CA SER A 210 -12.69 1.82 8.38
C SER A 210 -11.21 2.01 8.08
N THR A 211 -10.85 2.37 6.85
CA THR A 211 -9.47 2.79 6.55
C THR A 211 -9.21 4.18 7.11
N SER A 212 -7.94 4.58 7.21
CA SER A 212 -7.52 5.86 7.76
C SER A 212 -8.05 7.03 6.94
N SER A 213 -8.13 6.92 5.61
CA SER A 213 -8.69 8.00 4.78
C SER A 213 -10.19 8.16 4.95
N LEU A 214 -10.92 7.06 5.13
CA LEU A 214 -12.35 7.11 5.42
C LEU A 214 -12.60 7.63 6.83
N LEU A 215 -11.83 7.20 7.82
CA LEU A 215 -11.90 7.71 9.19
C LEU A 215 -11.63 9.23 9.23
N THR A 216 -10.56 9.66 8.57
CA THR A 216 -10.20 11.08 8.45
C THR A 216 -11.30 11.88 7.73
N TYR A 217 -11.87 11.34 6.66
CA TYR A 217 -13.00 11.97 5.96
C TYR A 217 -14.23 12.12 6.86
N GLU A 218 -14.61 11.08 7.61
CA GLU A 218 -15.76 11.12 8.53
C GLU A 218 -15.55 12.13 9.67
N ILE A 219 -14.31 12.30 10.15
CA ILE A 219 -13.94 13.34 11.12
C ILE A 219 -14.07 14.73 10.48
N CYS A 220 -13.47 14.93 9.31
CA CYS A 220 -13.27 16.24 8.71
C CYS A 220 -14.50 16.80 7.96
N LYS A 221 -15.35 15.95 7.38
CA LYS A 221 -16.50 16.39 6.57
C LYS A 221 -17.51 17.24 7.33
N THR A 222 -17.53 17.16 8.66
CA THR A 222 -18.41 17.95 9.53
C THR A 222 -17.74 19.24 10.03
N LEU A 223 -16.45 19.44 9.74
CA LEU A 223 -15.68 20.60 10.20
C LEU A 223 -15.81 21.81 9.28
N ALA A 224 -15.96 21.59 7.97
CA ALA A 224 -16.17 22.65 7.00
C ALA A 224 -17.09 22.20 5.83
N PRO A 225 -17.93 23.09 5.28
CA PRO A 225 -19.01 22.71 4.34
C PRO A 225 -18.54 22.05 3.04
N ASP A 226 -17.34 22.39 2.55
CA ASP A 226 -16.82 21.96 1.25
C ASP A 226 -16.06 20.64 1.31
N ILE A 227 -15.69 20.15 2.50
CA ILE A 227 -14.88 18.94 2.66
C ILE A 227 -15.64 17.70 2.21
N ALA A 228 -16.93 17.59 2.55
CA ALA A 228 -17.77 16.46 2.17
C ALA A 228 -17.73 16.23 0.64
N SER A 229 -17.96 17.27 -0.16
CA SER A 229 -18.01 17.14 -1.62
C SER A 229 -16.62 17.12 -2.27
N SER A 230 -15.68 17.93 -1.80
CA SER A 230 -14.35 18.08 -2.41
C SER A 230 -13.37 16.94 -2.09
N CYS A 231 -13.63 16.19 -1.02
CA CYS A 231 -12.70 15.17 -0.52
C CYS A 231 -13.27 13.74 -0.54
N ALA A 232 -14.55 13.52 -0.86
CA ALA A 232 -15.12 12.16 -0.91
C ALA A 232 -14.36 11.22 -1.87
N TYR A 233 -13.86 11.74 -3.00
CA TYR A 233 -13.08 10.92 -3.94
C TYR A 233 -11.74 10.47 -3.35
N LEU A 234 -11.13 11.25 -2.45
CA LEU A 234 -9.89 10.90 -1.75
C LEU A 234 -10.17 9.77 -0.75
N ALA A 235 -11.26 9.85 0.01
CA ALA A 235 -11.71 8.77 0.88
C ALA A 235 -11.93 7.47 0.09
N CYS A 236 -12.54 7.55 -1.09
CA CYS A 236 -12.71 6.39 -1.98
C CYS A 236 -11.37 5.85 -2.50
N ILE A 237 -10.41 6.71 -2.87
CA ILE A 237 -9.07 6.30 -3.35
C ILE A 237 -8.32 5.53 -2.27
N GLY A 238 -8.29 6.04 -1.03
CA GLY A 238 -7.63 5.40 0.09
C GLY A 238 -8.32 4.11 0.50
N THR A 239 -9.66 4.14 0.65
CA THR A 239 -10.46 2.94 0.95
C THR A 239 -10.23 1.80 -0.05
N HIS A 240 -10.21 2.10 -1.35
CA HIS A 240 -9.92 1.09 -2.39
C HIS A 240 -8.44 0.68 -2.43
N GLY A 241 -7.53 1.52 -1.93
CA GLY A 241 -6.10 1.19 -1.78
C GLY A 241 -5.88 0.03 -0.84
N ASP A 242 -6.63 0.02 0.26
CA ASP A 242 -6.48 -0.93 1.36
C ASP A 242 -7.41 -2.14 1.25
N LEU A 243 -8.71 -1.88 1.11
CA LEU A 243 -9.74 -2.93 1.09
C LEU A 243 -9.97 -3.50 -0.31
N GLY A 244 -9.35 -2.90 -1.32
CA GLY A 244 -9.45 -3.32 -2.71
C GLY A 244 -10.71 -2.83 -3.41
N ASN A 245 -10.70 -2.98 -4.74
CA ASN A 245 -11.74 -2.43 -5.61
C ASN A 245 -13.06 -3.22 -5.63
N THR A 246 -13.16 -4.35 -4.92
CA THR A 246 -14.39 -5.15 -4.85
C THR A 246 -15.23 -4.81 -3.63
N LEU A 247 -14.79 -3.88 -2.77
CA LEU A 247 -15.53 -3.43 -1.60
C LEU A 247 -16.96 -3.00 -2.00
N LYS A 248 -17.91 -3.40 -1.15
CA LYS A 248 -19.29 -2.94 -1.21
C LYS A 248 -19.49 -1.79 -0.22
N TRP A 249 -20.02 -0.68 -0.71
CA TRP A 249 -20.34 0.49 0.10
C TRP A 249 -21.74 0.30 0.71
N SER A 250 -21.82 -0.53 1.75
CA SER A 250 -23.04 -0.79 2.53
C SER A 250 -22.81 -0.41 3.99
N PRO A 251 -23.89 -0.07 4.73
CA PRO A 251 -23.77 0.27 6.15
C PRO A 251 -22.94 -0.76 6.94
N PRO A 252 -22.10 -0.33 7.89
CA PRO A 252 -22.00 1.05 8.40
C PRO A 252 -21.13 1.99 7.54
N PHE A 253 -20.51 1.54 6.44
CA PHE A 253 -19.84 2.45 5.52
C PHE A 253 -20.83 3.47 4.94
N PRO A 254 -20.40 4.72 4.70
CA PRO A 254 -21.27 5.76 4.14
C PRO A 254 -21.71 5.43 2.72
N ASP A 255 -22.87 5.97 2.32
CA ASP A 255 -23.34 5.87 0.93
C ASP A 255 -22.50 6.78 0.02
N MET A 256 -21.70 6.14 -0.84
CA MET A 256 -20.84 6.82 -1.82
C MET A 256 -21.45 6.88 -3.23
N LYS A 257 -22.75 6.59 -3.41
CA LYS A 257 -23.40 6.58 -4.74
C LYS A 257 -23.22 7.90 -5.50
N GLU A 258 -23.45 9.05 -4.86
CA GLU A 258 -23.29 10.35 -5.53
C GLU A 258 -21.84 10.59 -5.96
N THR A 259 -20.88 10.25 -5.08
CA THR A 259 -19.45 10.27 -5.42
C THR A 259 -19.16 9.43 -6.67
N PHE A 260 -19.72 8.22 -6.76
CA PHE A 260 -19.49 7.33 -7.91
C PHE A 260 -20.25 7.71 -9.19
N LYS A 261 -21.31 8.53 -9.09
CA LYS A 261 -21.95 9.15 -10.25
C LYS A 261 -21.04 10.21 -10.88
N VAL A 262 -20.33 10.99 -10.04
CA VAL A 262 -19.39 12.03 -10.50
C VAL A 262 -18.07 11.40 -10.96
N PHE A 263 -17.50 10.53 -10.11
CA PHE A 263 -16.21 9.90 -10.34
C PHE A 263 -16.38 8.38 -10.48
N THR A 264 -16.24 7.87 -11.70
CA THR A 264 -16.46 6.44 -11.95
C THR A 264 -15.59 5.56 -11.06
N LYS A 265 -16.10 4.38 -10.67
CA LYS A 265 -15.31 3.39 -9.92
C LYS A 265 -14.00 3.05 -10.61
N LYS A 266 -13.98 3.01 -11.95
CA LYS A 266 -12.76 2.79 -12.75
C LYS A 266 -11.74 3.90 -12.54
N SER A 267 -12.13 5.18 -12.64
CA SER A 267 -11.21 6.30 -12.47
C SER A 267 -10.62 6.35 -11.06
N ILE A 268 -11.40 6.04 -10.03
CA ILE A 268 -10.91 5.89 -8.66
C ILE A 268 -9.86 4.77 -8.58
N ASN A 269 -10.16 3.58 -9.10
CA ASN A 269 -9.22 2.44 -9.05
C ASN A 269 -7.91 2.72 -9.81
N ASP A 270 -8.00 3.35 -10.97
CA ASP A 270 -6.82 3.71 -11.74
C ASP A 270 -5.98 4.78 -11.04
N ALA A 271 -6.63 5.76 -10.41
CA ALA A 271 -5.96 6.75 -9.57
C ALA A 271 -5.27 6.11 -8.35
N THR A 272 -5.94 5.21 -7.63
CA THR A 272 -5.36 4.44 -6.53
C THR A 272 -4.08 3.70 -6.97
N SER A 273 -4.09 3.08 -8.15
CA SER A 273 -2.91 2.40 -8.69
C SER A 273 -1.77 3.36 -9.04
N LEU A 274 -2.09 4.57 -9.52
CA LEU A 274 -1.10 5.58 -9.88
C LEU A 274 -0.47 6.22 -8.63
N VAL A 275 -1.28 6.57 -7.63
CA VAL A 275 -0.82 7.12 -6.34
C VAL A 275 0.12 6.15 -5.62
N ASN A 276 -0.18 4.85 -5.68
CA ASN A 276 0.66 3.81 -5.10
C ASN A 276 1.96 3.54 -5.86
N ALA A 277 2.12 4.01 -7.10
CA ALA A 277 3.26 3.60 -7.91
C ALA A 277 4.60 4.19 -7.43
N PRO A 278 4.73 5.49 -7.10
CA PRO A 278 6.01 6.09 -6.70
C PRO A 278 6.69 5.39 -5.51
N ARG A 279 5.93 5.04 -4.46
CA ARG A 279 6.46 4.32 -3.28
C ARG A 279 7.01 2.92 -3.62
N ARG A 280 6.57 2.34 -4.75
CA ARG A 280 6.94 0.99 -5.20
C ARG A 280 8.10 1.00 -6.17
N THR A 281 8.43 2.12 -6.78
CA THR A 281 9.60 2.22 -7.67
C THR A 281 10.91 1.99 -6.89
N ALA A 282 11.99 1.69 -7.61
CA ALA A 282 13.33 1.65 -7.02
C ALA A 282 13.72 3.00 -6.41
N LYS A 283 13.34 4.10 -7.08
CA LYS A 283 13.63 5.49 -6.70
C LYS A 283 12.96 5.92 -5.41
N TYR A 284 11.77 5.38 -5.10
CA TYR A 284 10.97 5.74 -3.93
C TYR A 284 10.69 7.26 -3.87
N ASP A 285 9.90 7.78 -4.80
CA ASP A 285 9.60 9.21 -4.90
C ASP A 285 8.17 9.55 -4.47
N VAL A 286 7.82 9.20 -3.23
CA VAL A 286 6.48 9.41 -2.62
C VAL A 286 5.98 10.85 -2.78
N ILE A 287 6.89 11.83 -2.74
CA ILE A 287 6.58 13.25 -2.95
C ILE A 287 5.82 13.52 -4.26
N THR A 288 6.09 12.75 -5.32
CA THR A 288 5.34 12.84 -6.58
C THR A 288 3.84 12.58 -6.35
N ALA A 289 3.51 11.52 -5.60
CA ALA A 289 2.12 11.16 -5.32
C ALA A 289 1.46 12.19 -4.40
N TRP A 290 2.16 12.64 -3.36
CA TRP A 290 1.70 13.70 -2.47
C TRP A 290 1.35 14.98 -3.25
N THR A 291 2.29 15.52 -4.03
CA THR A 291 2.09 16.76 -4.78
C THR A 291 0.96 16.64 -5.80
N ALA A 292 0.84 15.49 -6.47
CA ALA A 292 -0.25 15.24 -7.42
C ALA A 292 -1.63 15.20 -6.73
N LEU A 293 -1.74 14.52 -5.59
CA LEU A 293 -2.98 14.47 -4.79
C LEU A 293 -3.34 15.83 -4.20
N LEU A 294 -2.36 16.57 -3.71
CA LEU A 294 -2.58 17.90 -3.14
C LEU A 294 -3.20 18.84 -4.18
N ALA A 295 -2.69 18.80 -5.41
CA ALA A 295 -3.15 19.61 -6.54
C ALA A 295 -4.45 19.10 -7.19
N SER A 296 -4.84 17.83 -7.02
CA SER A 296 -5.97 17.25 -7.76
C SER A 296 -7.33 17.71 -7.25
N LYS A 297 -8.26 18.02 -8.15
CA LYS A 297 -9.69 18.25 -7.82
C LYS A 297 -10.57 17.07 -8.23
N ASP A 298 -10.08 16.25 -9.16
CA ASP A 298 -10.73 15.06 -9.70
C ASP A 298 -9.68 13.95 -9.89
N PRO A 299 -10.03 12.66 -9.75
CA PRO A 299 -9.17 11.54 -10.15
C PRO A 299 -8.50 11.69 -11.53
N LYS A 300 -9.14 12.36 -12.51
CA LYS A 300 -8.60 12.65 -13.84
C LYS A 300 -7.29 13.43 -13.81
N ASP A 301 -7.10 14.31 -12.83
CA ASP A 301 -5.84 15.07 -12.67
C ASP A 301 -4.67 14.11 -12.34
N LEU A 302 -4.97 13.05 -11.59
CA LEU A 302 -4.00 11.99 -11.29
C LEU A 302 -3.75 11.11 -12.51
N LEU A 303 -4.81 10.81 -13.28
CA LEU A 303 -4.72 10.00 -14.49
C LEU A 303 -3.90 10.67 -15.60
N SER A 304 -3.84 12.00 -15.65
CA SER A 304 -3.05 12.76 -16.63
C SER A 304 -1.62 13.05 -16.18
N ASN A 305 -1.26 12.73 -14.94
CA ASN A 305 0.07 13.00 -14.40
C ASN A 305 1.13 12.08 -15.02
N GLY A 306 2.01 12.66 -15.85
CA GLY A 306 3.03 11.90 -16.59
C GLY A 306 4.04 11.14 -15.71
N ARG A 307 4.41 11.68 -14.54
CA ARG A 307 5.34 10.99 -13.64
C ARG A 307 4.65 9.80 -12.95
N LEU A 308 3.40 9.94 -12.52
CA LEU A 308 2.65 8.81 -11.95
C LEU A 308 2.47 7.67 -12.97
N GLN A 309 2.16 8.01 -14.22
CA GLN A 309 2.07 7.02 -15.31
C GLN A 309 3.39 6.28 -15.53
N SER A 310 4.50 7.03 -15.58
CA SER A 310 5.84 6.48 -15.75
C SER A 310 6.21 5.56 -14.57
N ALA A 311 5.95 5.98 -13.33
CA ALA A 311 6.17 5.17 -12.14
C ALA A 311 5.36 3.86 -12.18
N ARG A 312 4.09 3.92 -12.63
CA ARG A 312 3.25 2.72 -12.78
C ARG A 312 3.80 1.79 -13.86
N ALA A 313 4.34 2.32 -14.96
CA ALA A 313 4.98 1.53 -16.00
C ALA A 313 6.24 0.81 -15.48
N GLU A 314 7.11 1.51 -14.73
CA GLU A 314 8.28 0.91 -14.05
C GLU A 314 7.87 -0.24 -13.13
N VAL A 315 6.88 0.00 -12.26
CA VAL A 315 6.37 -1.02 -11.32
C VAL A 315 5.80 -2.22 -12.07
N ASN A 316 5.06 -2.01 -13.16
CA ASN A 316 4.50 -3.11 -13.96
C ASN A 316 5.59 -3.95 -14.62
N ALA A 317 6.61 -3.32 -15.20
CA ALA A 317 7.74 -4.02 -15.80
C ALA A 317 8.47 -4.88 -14.75
N GLU A 318 8.69 -4.30 -13.57
CA GLU A 318 9.37 -4.99 -12.48
C GLU A 318 8.55 -6.15 -11.89
N VAL A 319 7.24 -5.99 -11.77
CA VAL A 319 6.34 -7.10 -11.39
C VAL A 319 6.41 -8.22 -12.43
N GLU A 320 6.40 -7.90 -13.73
CA GLU A 320 6.44 -8.91 -14.79
C GLU A 320 7.76 -9.70 -14.77
N LEU A 321 8.89 -9.03 -14.57
CA LEU A 321 10.20 -9.67 -14.46
C LEU A 321 10.24 -10.69 -13.31
N ASN A 322 9.59 -10.38 -12.19
CA ASN A 322 9.70 -11.17 -10.96
C ASN A 322 8.52 -12.13 -10.73
N THR A 323 7.39 -11.99 -11.45
CA THR A 323 6.19 -12.80 -11.19
C THR A 323 6.34 -14.26 -11.59
N HIS A 324 7.33 -14.58 -12.44
CA HIS A 324 7.59 -15.94 -12.94
C HIS A 324 8.48 -16.77 -12.02
N THR A 325 8.92 -16.22 -10.88
CA THR A 325 9.67 -16.96 -9.86
C THR A 325 8.84 -18.15 -9.36
N PRO A 326 9.36 -19.39 -9.42
CA PRO A 326 8.63 -20.55 -8.91
C PRO A 326 8.55 -20.53 -7.37
N PRO A 327 7.37 -20.79 -6.77
CA PRO A 327 7.23 -20.89 -5.33
C PRO A 327 7.88 -22.17 -4.78
N LYS A 328 8.46 -22.08 -3.57
CA LYS A 328 8.80 -23.22 -2.72
C LYS A 328 7.71 -23.41 -1.66
N PHE A 329 7.50 -24.62 -1.18
CA PHE A 329 6.43 -24.92 -0.22
C PHE A 329 7.00 -25.45 1.10
N SER A 330 6.30 -25.19 2.21
CA SER A 330 6.51 -25.94 3.45
C SER A 330 6.16 -27.43 3.24
N PRO A 331 6.68 -28.37 4.06
CA PRO A 331 6.46 -29.81 3.86
C PRO A 331 4.99 -30.21 3.91
N ASP A 332 4.19 -29.53 4.74
CA ASP A 332 2.74 -29.70 4.86
C ASP A 332 1.93 -28.99 3.74
N GLY A 333 2.61 -28.24 2.88
CA GLY A 333 2.01 -27.48 1.78
C GLY A 333 1.16 -26.28 2.21
N ARG A 334 1.16 -25.89 3.51
CA ARG A 334 0.37 -24.76 4.03
C ARG A 334 0.92 -23.41 3.61
N ILE A 335 2.23 -23.29 3.42
CA ILE A 335 2.91 -22.03 3.10
C ILE A 335 3.62 -22.14 1.76
N ALA A 336 3.35 -21.22 0.84
CA ALA A 336 4.08 -21.04 -0.40
C ALA A 336 4.96 -19.78 -0.30
N VAL A 337 6.24 -19.88 -0.64
CA VAL A 337 7.22 -18.82 -0.57
C VAL A 337 7.82 -18.53 -1.94
N LEU A 338 7.68 -17.29 -2.39
CA LEU A 338 8.36 -16.72 -3.55
C LEU A 338 9.53 -15.87 -3.10
N ARG A 339 10.66 -15.97 -3.78
CA ARG A 339 11.87 -15.18 -3.49
C ARG A 339 12.27 -14.37 -4.71
N ILE A 340 12.32 -13.05 -4.55
CA ILE A 340 12.66 -12.10 -5.61
C ILE A 340 13.83 -11.22 -5.13
N ASN A 341 14.50 -10.57 -6.07
CA ASN A 341 15.62 -9.68 -5.77
C ASN A 341 15.54 -8.43 -6.64
N THR A 342 14.99 -7.36 -6.08
CA THR A 342 14.79 -6.11 -6.81
C THR A 342 14.75 -4.89 -5.90
N PRO A 343 15.29 -3.73 -6.31
CA PRO A 343 15.21 -2.48 -5.54
C PRO A 343 13.79 -1.91 -5.40
N ALA A 344 12.80 -2.47 -6.11
CA ALA A 344 11.42 -2.03 -6.11
C ALA A 344 10.55 -2.77 -5.07
N GLN A 345 9.48 -2.13 -4.59
CA GLN A 345 8.54 -2.72 -3.63
C GLN A 345 7.41 -3.50 -4.30
N VAL A 346 7.76 -4.50 -5.11
CA VAL A 346 6.80 -5.28 -5.91
C VAL A 346 6.32 -6.57 -5.26
N HIS A 347 7.02 -7.07 -4.23
CA HIS A 347 6.66 -8.29 -3.52
C HIS A 347 5.21 -8.32 -2.97
N PRO A 348 4.58 -7.22 -2.50
CA PRO A 348 3.18 -7.29 -2.05
C PRO A 348 2.21 -7.52 -3.21
N VAL A 349 2.52 -6.98 -4.40
CA VAL A 349 1.72 -7.17 -5.62
C VAL A 349 1.84 -8.61 -6.10
N ILE A 350 3.06 -9.16 -6.10
CA ILE A 350 3.34 -10.54 -6.49
C ILE A 350 2.66 -11.52 -5.53
N ALA A 351 2.79 -11.33 -4.21
CA ALA A 351 2.10 -12.13 -3.20
C ALA A 351 0.58 -12.15 -3.41
N THR A 352 -0.02 -10.98 -3.71
CA THR A 352 -1.46 -10.87 -3.98
C THR A 352 -1.88 -11.62 -5.24
N ARG A 353 -1.12 -11.52 -6.33
CA ARG A 353 -1.38 -12.28 -7.57
C ARG A 353 -1.31 -13.79 -7.34
N TRP A 354 -0.25 -14.26 -6.68
CA TRP A 354 -0.05 -15.68 -6.39
C TRP A 354 -1.08 -16.23 -5.41
N ALA A 355 -1.48 -15.47 -4.38
CA ALA A 355 -2.57 -15.85 -3.48
C ALA A 355 -3.93 -16.01 -4.19
N GLY A 356 -4.16 -15.25 -5.27
CA GLY A 356 -5.35 -15.39 -6.10
C GLY A 356 -5.29 -16.54 -7.12
N TYR A 357 -4.07 -16.98 -7.48
CA TYR A 357 -3.81 -17.98 -8.52
C TYR A 357 -3.61 -19.40 -7.96
N LEU A 358 -2.78 -19.55 -6.91
CA LEU A 358 -2.48 -20.84 -6.31
C LEU A 358 -3.72 -21.46 -5.69
N ASN A 359 -3.87 -22.76 -5.90
CA ASN A 359 -4.99 -23.51 -5.37
C ASN A 359 -4.53 -24.91 -4.95
N SER A 360 -4.62 -25.17 -3.66
CA SER A 360 -4.39 -26.48 -3.04
C SER A 360 -5.26 -26.57 -1.80
N LYS A 361 -5.68 -27.79 -1.42
CA LYS A 361 -6.46 -28.02 -0.19
C LYS A 361 -5.66 -27.65 1.07
N ALA A 362 -4.34 -27.83 1.04
CA ALA A 362 -3.48 -27.55 2.19
C ALA A 362 -3.07 -26.08 2.27
N LEU A 363 -2.94 -25.38 1.14
CA LEU A 363 -2.40 -24.02 1.07
C LEU A 363 -3.23 -23.00 1.85
N GLU A 364 -2.56 -22.23 2.71
CA GLU A 364 -3.12 -21.17 3.53
C GLU A 364 -2.49 -19.82 3.25
N ILE A 365 -1.15 -19.76 3.22
CA ILE A 365 -0.40 -18.51 3.19
C ILE A 365 0.50 -18.49 1.95
N VAL A 366 0.47 -17.38 1.23
CA VAL A 366 1.45 -17.06 0.18
C VAL A 366 2.32 -15.91 0.66
N LEU A 367 3.62 -16.14 0.73
CA LEU A 367 4.66 -15.21 1.12
C LEU A 367 5.50 -14.85 -0.11
N CYS A 368 5.76 -13.57 -0.33
CA CYS A 368 6.78 -13.12 -1.29
C CYS A 368 7.85 -12.30 -0.55
N ALA A 369 9.10 -12.75 -0.60
CA ALA A 369 10.26 -12.16 0.03
C ALA A 369 11.14 -11.46 -1.01
N ASN A 370 11.49 -10.21 -0.77
CA ASN A 370 12.38 -9.40 -1.60
C ASN A 370 13.65 -9.03 -0.82
N SER A 371 14.78 -9.60 -1.21
CA SER A 371 16.10 -9.33 -0.64
C SER A 371 16.83 -8.15 -1.29
N GLY A 372 16.27 -7.57 -2.36
CA GLY A 372 16.90 -6.48 -3.12
C GLY A 372 16.41 -5.09 -2.75
N TYR A 373 15.36 -4.97 -1.92
CA TYR A 373 14.70 -3.68 -1.66
C TYR A 373 15.55 -2.75 -0.80
N LEU A 374 16.19 -3.32 0.24
CA LEU A 374 17.07 -2.64 1.18
C LEU A 374 18.30 -3.53 1.43
N PRO A 375 19.52 -2.96 1.45
CA PRO A 375 20.73 -3.73 1.73
C PRO A 375 20.66 -4.45 3.09
N GLY A 376 21.04 -5.74 3.12
CA GLY A 376 21.10 -6.54 4.35
C GLY A 376 19.73 -6.92 4.95
N MET A 377 18.62 -6.52 4.32
CA MET A 377 17.27 -6.75 4.82
C MET A 377 16.43 -7.56 3.82
N VAL A 378 15.44 -8.28 4.34
CA VAL A 378 14.39 -8.90 3.56
C VAL A 378 13.07 -8.19 3.83
N ASN A 379 12.51 -7.60 2.77
CA ASN A 379 11.14 -7.10 2.78
C ASN A 379 10.21 -8.17 2.28
N PHE A 380 9.26 -8.61 3.09
CA PHE A 380 8.33 -9.65 2.69
C PHE A 380 6.88 -9.26 2.94
N SER A 381 5.99 -9.87 2.15
CA SER A 381 4.55 -9.70 2.28
C SER A 381 3.85 -11.05 2.17
N CYS A 382 2.89 -11.26 3.05
CA CYS A 382 2.07 -12.45 3.13
C CYS A 382 0.61 -12.12 2.79
N ARG A 383 -0.08 -13.09 2.20
CA ARG A 383 -1.51 -13.03 1.88
C ARG A 383 -2.16 -14.38 2.16
N ILE A 384 -3.38 -14.38 2.70
CA ILE A 384 -4.20 -15.59 2.75
C ILE A 384 -4.55 -15.99 1.31
N ALA A 385 -4.21 -17.23 0.95
CA ALA A 385 -4.57 -17.82 -0.33
C ALA A 385 -6.09 -17.81 -0.51
N ARG A 386 -6.58 -17.51 -1.71
CA ARG A 386 -8.03 -17.42 -1.97
C ARG A 386 -8.77 -18.69 -1.57
N CYS A 387 -8.15 -19.85 -1.76
CA CYS A 387 -8.69 -21.16 -1.38
C CYS A 387 -8.82 -21.38 0.14
N ALA A 388 -8.19 -20.55 0.97
CA ALA A 388 -8.21 -20.65 2.43
C ALA A 388 -9.06 -19.59 3.14
N ARG A 389 -9.64 -18.63 2.43
CA ARG A 389 -10.39 -17.51 3.02
C ARG A 389 -11.67 -17.93 3.78
N SER A 390 -12.22 -19.09 3.47
CA SER A 390 -13.42 -19.64 4.12
C SER A 390 -13.10 -20.72 5.16
N ARG A 391 -11.83 -20.85 5.59
CA ARG A 391 -11.47 -21.82 6.63
C ARG A 391 -12.08 -21.44 7.96
N ASP A 392 -12.42 -22.45 8.73
CA ASP A 392 -12.86 -22.34 10.12
C ASP A 392 -11.98 -23.29 10.97
N PRO A 393 -11.20 -22.76 11.94
CA PRO A 393 -11.05 -21.34 12.26
C PRO A 393 -10.39 -20.53 11.12
N PRO A 394 -10.64 -19.20 11.05
CA PRO A 394 -9.98 -18.33 10.07
C PRO A 394 -8.45 -18.36 10.20
N VAL A 395 -7.76 -18.36 9.05
CA VAL A 395 -6.30 -18.29 9.02
C VAL A 395 -5.84 -16.93 9.57
N ASN A 396 -4.89 -16.93 10.50
CA ASN A 396 -4.24 -15.73 11.00
C ASN A 396 -2.75 -15.76 10.65
N ILE A 397 -2.32 -14.89 9.71
CA ILE A 397 -0.93 -14.83 9.27
C ILE A 397 0.00 -14.40 10.42
N ILE A 398 -0.42 -13.44 11.23
CA ILE A 398 0.41 -12.89 12.31
C ILE A 398 0.73 -13.99 13.32
N ASP A 399 -0.28 -14.74 13.75
CA ASP A 399 -0.11 -15.84 14.70
C ASP A 399 0.73 -16.96 14.09
N SER A 400 0.50 -17.29 12.82
CA SER A 400 1.27 -18.33 12.12
C SER A 400 2.76 -17.99 12.02
N LEU A 401 3.10 -16.75 11.69
CA LEU A 401 4.49 -16.30 11.60
C LEU A 401 5.17 -16.22 12.98
N LYS A 402 4.45 -15.73 14.00
CA LYS A 402 4.96 -15.69 15.38
C LYS A 402 5.19 -17.09 15.92
N ALA A 403 4.24 -18.01 15.74
CA ALA A 403 4.38 -19.40 16.15
C ALA A 403 5.59 -20.08 15.49
N ALA A 404 5.86 -19.79 14.21
CA ALA A 404 7.04 -20.31 13.52
C ALA A 404 8.35 -19.72 14.08
N ALA A 405 8.38 -18.43 14.40
CA ALA A 405 9.55 -17.80 15.02
C ALA A 405 9.81 -18.30 16.46
N ASP A 406 8.74 -18.59 17.20
CA ASP A 406 8.79 -19.09 18.58
C ASP A 406 9.27 -20.57 18.66
N LEU A 407 9.47 -21.25 17.51
CA LEU A 407 10.18 -22.55 17.45
C LEU A 407 11.68 -22.42 17.71
N SER A 408 12.25 -21.22 17.53
CA SER A 408 13.66 -20.98 17.84
C SER A 408 13.87 -20.83 19.34
N SER A 409 14.95 -21.43 19.85
CA SER A 409 15.35 -21.31 21.26
C SER A 409 16.29 -20.14 21.55
N ASP A 410 16.73 -19.41 20.52
CA ASP A 410 17.77 -18.38 20.61
C ASP A 410 17.23 -16.93 20.52
N GLY A 411 15.92 -16.76 20.69
CA GLY A 411 15.30 -15.44 20.63
C GLY A 411 15.14 -14.86 19.21
N LEU A 412 15.01 -15.70 18.18
CA LEU A 412 14.75 -15.28 16.79
C LEU A 412 13.72 -14.16 16.65
N ARG A 413 12.61 -14.23 17.39
CA ARG A 413 11.56 -13.19 17.37
C ARG A 413 12.07 -11.79 17.71
N HIS A 414 13.02 -11.68 18.65
CA HIS A 414 13.66 -10.41 18.97
C HIS A 414 14.57 -9.94 17.83
N ARG A 415 15.35 -10.85 17.22
CA ARG A 415 16.25 -10.54 16.09
C ARG A 415 15.50 -10.16 14.81
N LEU A 416 14.31 -10.72 14.59
CA LEU A 416 13.40 -10.31 13.51
C LEU A 416 12.89 -8.87 13.69
N GLY A 417 12.93 -8.34 14.92
CA GLY A 417 12.62 -6.94 15.23
C GLY A 417 11.13 -6.60 15.19
N GLU A 418 10.83 -5.33 15.50
CA GLU A 418 9.46 -4.87 15.73
C GLU A 418 8.59 -4.81 14.47
N SER A 419 9.22 -4.76 13.29
CA SER A 419 8.58 -4.75 11.98
C SER A 419 8.10 -6.14 11.54
N PHE A 420 8.40 -7.20 12.29
CA PHE A 420 8.00 -8.57 11.95
C PHE A 420 6.52 -8.85 12.22
N ALA A 421 5.83 -9.42 11.23
CA ALA A 421 4.44 -9.86 11.31
C ALA A 421 3.47 -8.75 11.77
N ARG A 422 3.59 -7.56 11.15
CA ARG A 422 2.72 -6.39 11.36
C ARG A 422 1.68 -6.25 10.24
N GLY A 423 0.60 -5.51 10.50
CA GLY A 423 -0.52 -5.30 9.55
C GLY A 423 -1.81 -5.98 9.99
N HIS A 424 -2.54 -6.56 9.04
CA HIS A 424 -3.82 -7.25 9.28
C HIS A 424 -3.64 -8.77 9.32
N LYS A 425 -4.63 -9.47 9.91
CA LYS A 425 -4.63 -10.94 10.01
C LYS A 425 -4.59 -11.63 8.64
N GLU A 426 -5.17 -10.98 7.63
CA GLU A 426 -5.31 -11.45 6.25
C GLU A 426 -4.15 -11.04 5.33
N ALA A 427 -3.40 -10.01 5.74
CA ALA A 427 -2.38 -9.34 4.97
C ALA A 427 -1.32 -8.75 5.92
N SER A 428 -0.24 -9.51 6.14
CA SER A 428 0.86 -9.12 7.02
C SER A 428 2.21 -9.17 6.27
N GLY A 429 3.30 -8.81 6.92
CA GLY A 429 4.64 -8.77 6.35
C GLY A 429 5.65 -8.19 7.32
N GLY A 430 6.78 -7.75 6.78
CA GLY A 430 7.80 -7.06 7.56
C GLY A 430 9.05 -6.70 6.77
N ILE A 431 9.91 -5.94 7.44
CA ILE A 431 11.28 -5.61 7.04
C ILE A 431 12.17 -6.17 8.14
N VAL A 432 12.94 -7.21 7.84
CA VAL A 432 13.70 -7.95 8.86
C VAL A 432 15.13 -8.21 8.38
N PRO A 433 16.11 -8.40 9.29
CA PRO A 433 17.47 -8.77 8.90
C PRO A 433 17.49 -10.06 8.07
N ALA A 434 18.32 -10.10 7.03
CA ALA A 434 18.37 -11.23 6.10
C ALA A 434 18.71 -12.55 6.80
N GLU A 435 19.66 -12.54 7.73
CA GLU A 435 20.08 -13.74 8.47
C GLU A 435 18.93 -14.32 9.31
N ALA A 436 18.22 -13.48 10.05
CA ALA A 436 17.05 -13.89 10.84
C ALA A 436 15.91 -14.40 9.94
N PHE A 437 15.73 -13.81 8.75
CA PHE A 437 14.75 -14.31 7.78
C PHE A 437 15.08 -15.71 7.28
N GLU A 438 16.35 -15.99 6.96
CA GLU A 438 16.74 -17.32 6.49
C GLU A 438 16.56 -18.39 7.57
N GLU A 439 16.82 -18.06 8.83
CA GLU A 439 16.52 -18.95 9.96
C GLU A 439 15.02 -19.27 10.06
N LEU A 440 14.15 -18.27 9.94
CA LEU A 440 12.70 -18.48 9.89
C LEU A 440 12.29 -19.42 8.73
N MET A 441 12.93 -19.29 7.57
CA MET A 441 12.64 -20.15 6.41
C MET A 441 13.11 -21.60 6.64
N THR A 442 14.21 -21.80 7.37
CA THR A 442 14.68 -23.12 7.83
C THR A 442 13.70 -23.73 8.84
N LEU A 443 13.21 -22.97 9.82
CA LEU A 443 12.21 -23.46 10.78
C LEU A 443 10.90 -23.86 10.11
N LEU A 444 10.50 -23.12 9.08
CA LEU A 444 9.36 -23.45 8.22
C LEU A 444 9.64 -24.60 7.21
N LYS A 445 10.89 -25.09 7.15
CA LYS A 445 11.35 -26.17 6.25
C LYS A 445 11.00 -25.92 4.79
N VAL A 446 11.06 -24.66 4.36
CA VAL A 446 10.58 -24.25 3.03
C VAL A 446 11.44 -24.84 1.92
N GLY A 447 10.83 -25.67 1.07
CA GLY A 447 11.48 -26.35 -0.04
C GLY A 447 12.05 -27.73 0.30
N GLU A 448 11.90 -28.19 1.53
CA GLU A 448 12.20 -29.58 1.90
C GLU A 448 11.12 -30.52 1.35
N LYS A 449 11.50 -31.77 1.07
CA LYS A 449 10.53 -32.79 0.63
C LYS A 449 9.72 -33.25 1.84
N PRO A 450 8.42 -33.55 1.68
CA PRO A 450 7.64 -34.16 2.75
C PRO A 450 8.33 -35.46 3.21
N GLU A 451 8.40 -35.66 4.53
CA GLU A 451 8.82 -36.95 5.08
C GLU A 451 7.84 -38.01 4.56
N LYS A 452 8.38 -39.09 3.98
CA LYS A 452 7.56 -40.23 3.64
C LYS A 452 7.12 -40.84 4.96
N SER A 453 5.81 -40.92 5.20
CA SER A 453 5.29 -41.66 6.35
C SER A 453 5.84 -43.10 6.29
N ASN A 454 6.40 -43.57 7.40
CA ASN A 454 6.86 -44.95 7.57
C ASN A 454 5.71 -45.98 7.47
N ASP A 455 4.46 -45.54 7.30
CA ASP A 455 3.31 -46.39 7.00
C ASP A 455 3.23 -46.84 5.53
N ASP A 456 4.13 -46.36 4.66
CA ASP A 456 4.31 -46.84 3.27
C ASP A 456 5.58 -47.70 3.13
N ALA A 457 6.14 -48.17 4.24
CA ALA A 457 7.32 -49.04 4.31
C ALA A 457 6.94 -50.50 4.63
N ASP A 458 5.89 -51.02 3.99
CA ASP A 458 5.76 -52.47 3.74
C ASP A 458 4.73 -52.70 2.63
N GLU A 459 5.18 -52.60 1.38
CA GLU A 459 4.77 -53.47 0.26
C GLU A 459 5.46 -52.98 -1.03
N PRO A 460 6.21 -53.83 -1.74
CA PRO A 460 6.74 -53.46 -3.05
C PRO A 460 5.57 -53.35 -4.03
N LYS A 461 5.11 -52.13 -4.32
CA LYS A 461 4.15 -51.87 -5.41
C LYS A 461 4.75 -52.42 -6.71
N THR A 462 4.26 -53.58 -7.12
CA THR A 462 4.60 -54.22 -8.39
C THR A 462 4.53 -53.19 -9.50
N LYS A 463 5.64 -53.00 -10.22
CA LYS A 463 5.69 -52.22 -11.46
C LYS A 463 4.65 -52.80 -12.42
N LYS A 464 3.46 -52.18 -12.49
CA LYS A 464 2.59 -52.34 -13.65
C LYS A 464 3.33 -51.70 -14.83
N VAL A 465 3.99 -52.55 -15.60
CA VAL A 465 4.39 -52.25 -16.98
C VAL A 465 3.12 -51.77 -17.68
N LYS A 466 3.03 -50.47 -17.92
CA LYS A 466 2.04 -49.94 -18.85
C LYS A 466 2.50 -50.36 -20.24
N THR A 467 1.87 -51.40 -20.77
CA THR A 467 1.85 -51.68 -22.20
C THR A 467 1.44 -50.38 -22.92
N ILE A 468 2.34 -49.83 -23.71
CA ILE A 468 2.07 -48.68 -24.56
C ILE A 468 1.20 -49.20 -25.71
N GLU A 469 -0.12 -49.18 -25.55
CA GLU A 469 -1.01 -49.16 -26.69
C GLU A 469 -1.01 -47.75 -27.26
N LYS A 470 -0.31 -47.58 -28.39
CA LYS A 470 -0.33 -46.38 -29.21
C LYS A 470 -1.75 -46.14 -29.72
N SER A 471 -2.52 -45.32 -29.00
CA SER A 471 -3.72 -44.69 -29.55
C SER A 471 -3.28 -43.55 -30.48
N PRO A 472 -3.80 -43.48 -31.73
CA PRO A 472 -3.28 -42.56 -32.73
C PRO A 472 -3.65 -41.11 -32.39
N GLN A 473 -2.61 -40.28 -32.30
CA GLN A 473 -2.67 -38.84 -32.11
C GLN A 473 -3.36 -38.21 -33.33
N LYS A 474 -4.63 -37.80 -33.19
CA LYS A 474 -5.34 -37.03 -34.23
C LYS A 474 -4.85 -35.58 -34.20
N ASN A 475 -3.79 -35.31 -34.95
CA ASN A 475 -3.36 -33.94 -35.26
C ASN A 475 -4.34 -33.30 -36.25
N THR A 476 -5.07 -32.28 -35.82
CA THR A 476 -5.93 -31.43 -36.67
C THR A 476 -5.10 -30.40 -37.44
N LEU A 477 -4.19 -30.87 -38.30
CA LEU A 477 -3.46 -30.03 -39.27
C LEU A 477 -3.99 -30.21 -40.71
N VAL A 478 -4.95 -31.11 -40.94
CA VAL A 478 -5.44 -31.44 -42.30
C VAL A 478 -6.69 -30.65 -42.71
N ASN A 479 -7.30 -29.87 -41.82
CA ASN A 479 -8.52 -29.09 -42.13
C ASN A 479 -8.25 -27.71 -42.75
N TYR A 480 -7.02 -27.38 -43.15
CA TYR A 480 -6.65 -26.07 -43.69
C TYR A 480 -6.53 -26.02 -45.23
N PHE A 481 -6.72 -27.15 -45.95
CA PHE A 481 -6.54 -27.21 -47.42
C PHE A 481 -7.74 -27.76 -48.20
N GLN A 482 -8.98 -27.66 -47.69
CA GLN A 482 -10.16 -27.99 -48.49
C GLN A 482 -11.24 -26.93 -48.37
N ARG A 483 -11.14 -25.92 -49.25
CA ARG A 483 -12.25 -25.29 -49.99
C ARG A 483 -11.63 -24.36 -51.02
N SER A 484 -11.49 -24.89 -52.24
CA SER A 484 -11.57 -24.12 -53.48
C SER A 484 -13.02 -23.75 -53.74
#